data_AF-A0A2A6P3N9-F1
#
_entry.id   AF-A0A2A6P3N9-F1
#
_cell.length_a   1.000
_cell.length_b   1.000
_cell.length_c   1.000
_cell.angle_alpha   90.00
_cell.angle_beta   90.00
_cell.angle_gamma   90.00
#
_symmetry.space_group_name_H-M   'P 1'
#
loop_
_entity.id
_entity.type
_entity.pdbx_description
1 polymer ?
#
loop_
_entity_poly.entity_id
_entity_poly.type
_entity_poly.pdbx_seq_one_letter_code
_entity_poly.pdbx_strand_id
1 'polypeptide(L)'
;MSRKSEFVSIALLAAPVILASVAPALASSGGSLPWEGPLEQIQESITGPVAGYIALAAVAIAGGMLIFGGELNDFARRLMYVVLVAGILLGATTIVGLFGATGASIGLIDNHVTSTHPNGGGEETHD
;
A
#
# COMPACT_ATOMS: atom_id res chain seq x y z
N MET A 1 -10.17 -18.31 22.02
CA MET A 1 -10.01 -17.77 20.66
C MET A 1 -10.74 -18.65 19.66
N SER A 2 -11.77 -18.14 18.98
CA SER A 2 -12.40 -18.89 17.89
C SER A 2 -11.80 -18.40 16.58
N ARG A 3 -10.83 -19.18 16.09
CA ARG A 3 -9.93 -18.98 14.92
C ARG A 3 -10.61 -18.44 13.65
N LYS A 4 -11.94 -18.51 13.59
CA LYS A 4 -12.83 -18.02 12.55
C LYS A 4 -12.67 -16.51 12.30
N SER A 5 -12.53 -15.71 13.35
CA SER A 5 -12.32 -14.25 13.21
C SER A 5 -10.91 -13.91 12.74
N GLU A 6 -9.92 -14.73 13.10
CA GLU A 6 -8.53 -14.57 12.66
C GLU A 6 -8.38 -14.87 11.16
N PHE A 7 -9.09 -15.89 10.65
CA PHE A 7 -9.16 -16.14 9.20
C PHE A 7 -9.79 -14.98 8.42
N VAL A 8 -10.84 -14.35 8.97
CA VAL A 8 -11.50 -13.19 8.34
C VAL A 8 -10.58 -11.97 8.32
N SER A 9 -9.87 -11.72 9.41
CA SER A 9 -8.92 -10.60 9.49
C SER A 9 -7.68 -10.80 8.61
N ILE A 10 -7.17 -12.03 8.50
CA ILE A 10 -6.06 -12.37 7.60
C ILE A 10 -6.49 -12.25 6.13
N ALA A 11 -7.70 -12.70 5.79
CA ALA A 11 -8.24 -12.57 4.44
C ALA A 11 -8.45 -11.11 4.01
N LEU A 12 -8.91 -10.26 4.93
CA LEU A 12 -9.15 -8.84 4.68
C LEU A 12 -7.85 -8.04 4.47
N LEU A 13 -6.75 -8.48 5.11
CA LEU A 13 -5.45 -7.82 5.01
C LEU A 13 -4.60 -8.34 3.84
N ALA A 14 -4.76 -9.60 3.43
CA ALA A 14 -4.02 -10.21 2.33
C ALA A 14 -4.56 -9.81 0.94
N ALA A 15 -5.87 -9.55 0.83
CA ALA A 15 -6.53 -9.22 -0.44
C ALA A 15 -5.91 -8.04 -1.22
N PRO A 16 -5.59 -6.88 -0.61
CA PRO A 16 -4.99 -5.76 -1.36
C PRO A 16 -3.53 -5.99 -1.74
N VAL A 17 -2.76 -6.78 -0.97
CA VAL A 17 -1.35 -7.09 -1.26
C VAL A 17 -1.22 -8.10 -2.41
N ILE A 18 -2.14 -9.06 -2.48
CA ILE A 18 -2.24 -10.00 -3.61
C ILE A 18 -2.66 -9.26 -4.88
N LEU A 19 -3.57 -8.29 -4.78
CA LEU A 19 -4.02 -7.49 -5.93
C LEU A 19 -2.93 -6.54 -6.47
N ALA A 20 -2.06 -6.02 -5.60
CA ALA A 20 -0.97 -5.11 -5.98
C ALA A 20 0.28 -5.82 -6.55
N SER A 21 0.40 -7.14 -6.38
CA SER A 21 1.54 -7.94 -6.87
C SER A 21 1.31 -8.58 -8.24
N VAL A 22 0.12 -8.40 -8.83
CA VAL A 22 -0.16 -8.80 -10.22
C VAL A 22 0.39 -7.73 -11.16
N ALA A 23 1.72 -7.73 -11.35
CA ALA A 23 2.32 -7.02 -12.48
C ALA A 23 1.84 -7.65 -13.80
N PRO A 24 1.60 -6.87 -14.86
CA PRO A 24 1.30 -7.43 -16.18
C PRO A 24 2.48 -8.30 -16.63
N ALA A 25 2.26 -9.61 -16.72
CA ALA A 25 3.21 -10.50 -17.37
C ALA A 25 3.19 -10.19 -18.87
N LEU A 26 4.10 -9.34 -19.35
CA LEU A 26 4.43 -9.26 -20.76
C LEU A 26 5.06 -10.60 -21.16
N ALA A 27 4.25 -11.54 -21.61
CA ALA A 27 4.70 -12.73 -22.30
C ALA A 27 4.98 -12.35 -23.76
N SER A 28 6.12 -11.74 -24.01
CA SER A 28 6.72 -11.72 -25.34
C SER A 28 7.46 -13.04 -25.56
N SER A 29 6.89 -13.95 -26.34
CA SER A 29 7.66 -14.84 -27.23
C SER A 29 6.74 -15.84 -27.92
N GLY A 30 6.96 -15.99 -29.23
CA GLY A 30 6.06 -16.66 -30.16
C GLY A 30 5.87 -18.15 -29.94
N GLY A 31 4.69 -18.63 -30.35
CA GLY A 31 4.37 -20.03 -30.50
C GLY A 31 2.89 -20.30 -30.25
N SER A 32 2.06 -20.06 -31.26
CA SER A 32 0.59 -20.25 -31.22
C SER A 32 0.20 -21.67 -30.85
N LEU A 33 -0.20 -21.87 -29.59
CA LEU A 33 -0.81 -23.11 -29.14
C LEU A 33 -2.35 -22.96 -29.24
N PRO A 34 -3.11 -23.97 -29.69
CA PRO A 34 -4.53 -23.84 -30.02
C PRO A 34 -5.44 -23.51 -28.83
N TRP A 35 -4.92 -23.58 -27.61
CA TRP A 35 -5.59 -23.20 -26.37
C TRP A 35 -5.32 -21.75 -25.94
N GLU A 36 -4.44 -21.01 -26.60
CA GLU A 36 -4.22 -19.59 -26.29
C GLU A 36 -5.43 -18.72 -26.62
N GLY A 37 -6.10 -18.94 -27.76
CA GLY A 37 -7.28 -18.15 -28.14
C GLY A 37 -8.40 -18.17 -27.09
N PRO A 38 -8.82 -19.35 -26.58
CA PRO A 38 -9.80 -19.41 -25.49
C PRO A 38 -9.33 -18.77 -24.17
N LEU A 39 -8.03 -18.82 -23.85
CA LEU A 39 -7.49 -18.21 -22.63
C LEU A 39 -7.38 -16.68 -22.75
N GLU A 40 -7.00 -16.19 -23.94
CA GLU A 40 -6.96 -14.77 -24.27
C GLU A 40 -8.37 -14.17 -24.28
N GLN A 41 -9.37 -14.89 -24.80
CA GLN A 41 -10.76 -14.44 -24.79
C GLN A 41 -11.35 -14.35 -23.36
N ILE A 42 -10.92 -15.24 -22.45
CA ILE A 42 -11.29 -15.14 -21.03
C ILE A 42 -10.60 -13.91 -20.40
N GLN A 43 -9.32 -13.69 -20.71
CA GLN A 43 -8.59 -12.52 -20.22
C GLN A 43 -9.24 -11.21 -20.70
N GLU A 44 -9.57 -11.12 -22.00
CA GLU A 44 -10.31 -9.99 -22.58
C GLU A 44 -11.71 -9.84 -21.98
N SER A 45 -12.40 -10.92 -21.60
CA SER A 45 -13.71 -10.80 -20.98
C SER A 45 -13.68 -10.21 -19.56
N ILE A 46 -12.55 -10.40 -18.86
CA ILE A 46 -12.34 -9.91 -17.48
C ILE A 46 -11.83 -8.46 -17.47
N THR A 47 -11.03 -8.07 -18.46
CA THR A 47 -10.46 -6.72 -18.57
C THR A 47 -11.17 -5.82 -19.58
N GLY A 48 -12.03 -6.39 -20.41
CA GLY A 48 -12.71 -5.69 -21.50
C GLY A 48 -14.04 -5.02 -21.11
N PRO A 49 -14.76 -4.47 -22.09
CA PRO A 49 -15.97 -3.68 -21.88
C PRO A 49 -17.08 -4.41 -21.10
N VAL A 50 -17.12 -5.74 -21.21
CA VAL A 50 -18.09 -6.61 -20.53
C VAL A 50 -17.98 -6.48 -19.01
N ALA A 51 -16.76 -6.50 -18.46
CA ALA A 51 -16.54 -6.28 -17.04
C ALA A 51 -17.00 -4.89 -16.59
N GLY A 52 -16.80 -3.88 -17.44
CA GLY A 52 -17.30 -2.52 -17.21
C GLY A 52 -18.82 -2.45 -17.10
N TYR A 53 -19.57 -3.13 -17.98
CA TYR A 53 -21.03 -3.17 -17.91
C TYR A 53 -21.54 -3.89 -16.68
N ILE A 54 -20.88 -4.97 -16.25
CA ILE A 54 -21.22 -5.69 -15.01
C ILE A 54 -20.98 -4.80 -13.80
N ALA A 55 -19.86 -4.08 -13.75
CA ALA A 55 -19.56 -3.14 -12.67
C ALA A 55 -20.60 -2.01 -12.60
N LEU A 56 -21.00 -1.46 -13.75
CA LEU A 56 -22.04 -0.44 -13.83
C LEU A 56 -23.38 -0.97 -13.30
N ALA A 57 -23.78 -2.18 -13.72
CA ALA A 57 -25.00 -2.83 -13.23
C ALA A 57 -24.97 -3.05 -11.71
N ALA A 58 -23.84 -3.51 -11.16
CA ALA A 58 -23.69 -3.70 -9.72
C ALA A 58 -23.82 -2.39 -8.94
N VAL A 59 -23.21 -1.30 -9.41
CA VAL A 59 -23.34 0.04 -8.81
C VAL A 59 -24.79 0.54 -8.88
N ALA A 60 -25.47 0.32 -10.00
CA ALA A 60 -26.87 0.70 -10.16
C ALA A 60 -27.80 -0.07 -9.21
N ILE A 61 -27.58 -1.38 -9.03
CA ILE A 61 -28.34 -2.20 -8.07
C ILE A 61 -28.06 -1.74 -6.63
N ALA A 62 -26.79 -1.50 -6.28
CA ALA A 62 -26.41 -1.00 -4.96
C ALA A 62 -27.03 0.38 -4.68
N GLY A 63 -26.98 1.30 -5.63
CA GLY A 63 -27.63 2.61 -5.53
C GLY A 63 -29.15 2.53 -5.48
N GLY A 64 -29.75 1.63 -6.27
CA GLY A 64 -31.19 1.36 -6.26
C GLY A 64 -31.66 0.81 -4.91
N MET A 65 -30.94 -0.14 -4.33
CA MET A 65 -31.21 -0.66 -2.97
C MET A 65 -31.11 0.44 -1.90
N LEU A 66 -30.28 1.46 -2.13
CA LEU A 66 -30.09 2.60 -1.25
C LEU A 66 -31.27 3.60 -1.30
N ILE A 67 -31.80 3.87 -2.50
CA ILE A 67 -32.92 4.81 -2.71
C ILE A 67 -34.27 4.19 -2.34
N PHE A 68 -34.50 2.92 -2.72
CA PHE A 68 -35.79 2.25 -2.51
C PHE A 68 -35.95 1.61 -1.13
N GLY A 69 -34.93 1.68 -0.27
CA GLY A 69 -35.13 1.60 1.17
C GLY A 69 -35.50 0.22 1.73
N GLY A 70 -34.76 -0.82 1.35
CA GLY A 70 -34.88 -2.13 2.02
C GLY A 70 -34.33 -2.12 3.46
N GLU A 71 -33.29 -1.31 3.71
CA GLU A 71 -32.58 -1.22 4.99
C GLU A 71 -31.51 -0.10 4.97
N LEU A 72 -31.86 1.07 4.43
CA LEU A 72 -30.95 2.21 4.22
C LEU A 72 -30.18 2.60 5.49
N ASN A 73 -30.83 2.51 6.66
CA ASN A 73 -30.20 2.82 7.93
C ASN A 73 -29.05 1.85 8.27
N ASP A 74 -29.18 0.56 7.96
CA ASP A 74 -28.10 -0.43 8.17
C ASP A 74 -27.01 -0.31 7.11
N PHE A 75 -27.37 -0.03 5.85
CA PHE A 75 -26.38 0.24 4.81
C PHE A 75 -25.56 1.50 5.11
N ALA A 76 -26.22 2.61 5.47
CA ALA A 76 -25.57 3.87 5.81
C ALA A 76 -24.66 3.71 7.04
N ARG A 77 -25.12 2.95 8.04
CA ARG A 77 -24.31 2.61 9.21
C ARG A 77 -23.06 1.82 8.84
N ARG A 78 -23.18 0.84 7.94
CA ARG A 78 -22.05 0.04 7.47
C ARG A 78 -21.08 0.87 6.63
N LEU A 79 -21.58 1.73 5.76
CA LEU A 79 -20.76 2.63 4.94
C LEU A 79 -20.02 3.65 5.82
N MET A 80 -20.69 4.21 6.82
CA MET A 80 -20.08 5.11 7.81
C MET A 80 -18.89 4.44 8.51
N TYR A 81 -19.00 3.19 8.94
CA TYR A 81 -17.87 2.45 9.53
C TYR A 81 -16.70 2.27 8.56
N VAL A 82 -16.97 1.88 7.31
CA VAL A 82 -15.93 1.69 6.28
C VAL A 82 -15.19 3.00 5.99
N VAL A 83 -15.93 4.09 5.83
CA VAL A 83 -15.36 5.42 5.57
C VAL A 83 -14.57 5.94 6.77
N LEU A 84 -15.08 5.77 8.00
CA LEU A 84 -14.38 6.17 9.21
C LEU A 84 -13.03 5.46 9.34
N VAL A 85 -13.03 4.14 9.16
CA VAL A 85 -11.81 3.33 9.26
C VAL A 85 -10.82 3.71 8.17
N ALA A 86 -11.27 3.81 6.92
CA ALA A 86 -10.41 4.21 5.80
C ALA A 86 -9.83 5.62 6.00
N GLY A 87 -10.65 6.58 6.43
CA GLY A 87 -10.23 7.95 6.70
C GLY A 87 -9.20 8.05 7.83
N ILE A 88 -9.39 7.31 8.93
CA ILE A 88 -8.42 7.24 10.02
C ILE A 88 -7.10 6.62 9.54
N LEU A 89 -7.14 5.53 8.78
CA LEU A 89 -5.91 4.89 8.28
C LEU A 89 -5.13 5.79 7.33
N LEU A 90 -5.82 6.48 6.41
CA LEU A 90 -5.19 7.45 5.52
C LEU A 90 -4.61 8.65 6.28
N GLY A 91 -5.37 9.21 7.23
CA GLY A 91 -4.94 10.34 8.07
C GLY A 91 -3.86 9.98 9.10
N ALA A 92 -3.78 8.73 9.56
CA ALA A 92 -2.78 8.32 10.55
C ALA A 92 -1.35 8.45 9.99
N THR A 93 -1.15 8.20 8.70
CA THR A 93 0.17 8.32 8.05
C THR A 93 0.72 9.75 8.12
N THR A 94 -0.15 10.76 8.02
CA THR A 94 0.26 12.17 8.08
C THR A 94 0.65 12.56 9.50
N ILE A 95 -0.10 12.10 10.51
CA ILE A 95 0.21 12.35 11.93
C ILE A 95 1.54 11.71 12.32
N VAL A 96 1.80 10.46 11.92
CA VAL A 96 3.08 9.78 12.20
C VAL A 96 4.25 10.50 11.52
N GLY A 97 4.05 10.99 10.29
CA GLY A 97 5.07 11.78 9.59
C GLY A 97 5.48 13.05 10.34
N LEU A 98 4.52 13.74 10.99
CA LEU A 98 4.78 14.96 11.76
C LEU A 98 5.68 14.72 12.99
N PHE A 99 5.48 13.61 13.69
CA PHE A 99 6.26 13.25 14.87
C PHE A 99 7.54 12.45 14.56
N GLY A 100 7.58 11.74 13.43
CA GLY A 100 8.76 11.01 12.97
C GLY A 100 9.84 11.90 12.35
N ALA A 101 9.45 12.95 11.60
CA ALA A 101 10.39 13.85 10.94
C ALA A 101 11.09 14.83 11.90
N THR A 102 10.53 15.06 13.08
CA THR A 102 11.13 15.91 14.14
C THR A 102 12.01 15.12 15.12
N GLY A 103 12.08 13.78 14.98
CA GLY A 103 12.90 12.90 15.79
C GLY A 103 14.27 12.60 15.19
N ALA A 104 15.11 13.63 14.98
CA ALA A 104 16.51 13.47 14.55
C ALA A 104 17.50 13.50 15.74
N SER A 105 18.64 12.83 15.53
CA SER A 105 19.52 12.15 16.49
C SER A 105 20.30 13.01 17.50
N ILE A 106 20.33 12.51 18.74
CA ILE A 106 21.29 12.91 19.78
C ILE A 106 22.69 12.39 19.37
N GLY A 107 23.60 13.35 19.10
CA GLY A 107 25.05 13.29 19.32
C GLY A 107 25.86 12.11 18.77
N LEU A 108 26.55 12.31 17.65
CA LEU A 108 27.84 11.65 17.46
C LEU A 108 28.89 12.51 18.15
N ILE A 109 29.31 12.10 19.35
CA ILE A 109 30.52 12.61 19.98
C ILE A 109 31.68 11.99 19.19
N ASP A 110 32.20 12.73 18.22
CA ASP A 110 33.51 12.41 17.64
C ASP A 110 34.53 12.59 18.76
N ASN A 111 34.89 11.46 19.34
CA ASN A 111 35.93 11.33 20.33
C ASN A 111 37.26 11.55 19.62
N HIS A 112 37.60 12.81 19.29
CA HIS A 112 38.95 13.19 18.89
C HIS A 112 39.85 13.24 20.13
N VAL A 113 40.02 12.07 20.74
CA VAL A 113 41.20 11.73 21.54
C VAL A 113 42.26 11.30 20.53
N THR A 114 43.45 11.88 20.62
CA THR A 114 44.65 11.72 19.77
C THR A 114 44.73 12.81 18.69
N SER A 115 45.57 13.84 18.77
CA SER A 115 46.98 13.84 19.13
C SER A 115 47.40 15.11 19.88
N THR A 116 47.82 14.94 21.13
CA THR A 116 48.83 15.79 21.76
C THR A 116 50.13 15.69 20.95
N HIS A 117 50.51 16.74 20.23
CA HIS A 117 51.90 16.95 19.83
C HIS A 117 52.37 18.27 20.48
N PRO A 118 53.24 18.23 21.50
CA PRO A 118 53.89 19.43 21.97
C PRO A 118 55.07 19.69 21.02
N ASN A 119 55.01 20.72 20.18
CA ASN A 119 56.22 21.22 19.54
C ASN A 119 56.57 22.59 20.10
N GLY A 120 57.36 22.57 21.17
CA GLY A 120 58.12 23.72 21.64
C GLY A 120 59.60 23.43 21.44
N GLY A 121 60.30 24.40 20.85
CA GLY A 121 61.72 24.65 21.09
C GLY A 121 62.72 24.13 20.07
N GLY A 122 63.54 25.05 19.56
CA GLY A 122 64.89 24.78 19.05
C GLY A 122 65.14 25.28 17.63
N GLU A 123 66.04 26.27 17.51
CA GLU A 123 67.16 26.40 16.56
C GLU A 123 67.08 25.58 15.24
N GLU A 124 67.42 26.06 14.05
CA GLU A 124 68.82 26.25 13.61
C GLU A 124 68.88 27.15 12.36
N THR A 125 69.75 28.14 12.44
CA THR A 125 70.29 28.93 11.33
C THR A 125 71.14 28.07 10.42
N HIS A 126 70.90 28.09 9.11
CA HIS A 126 71.95 27.92 8.09
C HIS A 126 71.36 28.27 6.71
N ASP A 127 71.70 29.47 6.22
CA ASP A 127 72.41 29.69 4.96
C ASP A 127 72.58 31.20 4.71
#